data_AF-A0A3N9WKE8-F1
#
_entry.id   AF-A0A3N9WKE8-F1
#
_cell.length_a   1.000
_cell.length_b   1.000
_cell.length_c   1.000
_cell.angle_alpha   90.00
_cell.angle_beta   90.00
_cell.angle_gamma   90.00
#
_symmetry.space_group_name_H-M   'P 1'
#
loop_
_entity.id
_entity.type
_entity.pdbx_description
1 polymer ?
#
loop_
_entity_poly.entity_id
_entity_poly.type
_entity_poly.pdbx_seq_one_letter_code
_entity_poly.pdbx_strand_id
1 'polypeptide(L)'
;MTGGSPADQVRALHAETTAAVEQRTALAVEARSVLIAALHSRLICRPGCEDALATWGLDPLPQRWTISGEAQLSYTRSHTSHDEAREQARWGVPNELRQLQPAIAVYPQHVIHVARAPGGDDVPGPQRYMITVQVMLHTWATAVREADAREIARTTMDTHLRALAEAGITLSTPTWQCTESPDDATPDPVGIDAQGAAGAVQLTDGDGIAAATVARDVAVHALVGLRRSIRARAIRALVDDEFGGVHQHAAQRVNQFLVDLGLGPLPQAHHITVTADLTLPVGDGTAQDAGDAARHRMRAATTINPDEARPWTSYGWSIPENATVDQDGWRIHWRHEYEMWLRGHDTSADATTAAEALVRADLTRALAGTDHCLVTVTASVESQGIDFYLDPDSD
;
A
#
# COMPACT_ATOMS: atom_id res chain seq x y z
N MET A 1 4.49 45.79 -8.60
CA MET A 1 5.33 44.73 -8.01
C MET A 1 5.31 44.89 -6.50
N THR A 2 4.44 44.16 -5.82
CA THR A 2 4.33 44.15 -4.36
C THR A 2 5.27 43.08 -3.81
N GLY A 3 6.55 43.44 -3.63
CA GLY A 3 7.48 42.62 -2.86
C GLY A 3 7.10 42.71 -1.39
N GLY A 4 6.40 41.69 -0.88
CA GLY A 4 6.11 41.56 0.56
C GLY A 4 7.39 41.56 1.37
N SER A 5 7.32 42.03 2.62
CA SER A 5 8.52 42.15 3.47
C SER A 5 9.19 40.78 3.65
N PRO A 6 10.52 40.72 3.90
CA PRO A 6 11.22 39.47 4.21
C PRO A 6 10.51 38.62 5.28
N ALA A 7 9.90 39.26 6.27
CA ALA A 7 9.12 38.60 7.30
C ALA A 7 7.82 37.98 6.77
N ASP A 8 7.15 38.63 5.81
CA ASP A 8 5.94 38.06 5.17
C ASP A 8 6.30 36.89 4.25
N GLN A 9 7.46 36.93 3.60
CA GLN A 9 7.97 35.82 2.79
C GLN A 9 8.33 34.59 3.65
N VAL A 10 9.04 34.79 4.78
CA VAL A 10 9.31 33.71 5.74
C VAL A 10 8.01 33.13 6.29
N ARG A 11 7.03 33.97 6.64
CA ARG A 11 5.73 33.51 7.15
C ARG A 11 4.95 32.68 6.11
N ALA A 12 5.00 33.08 4.83
CA ALA A 12 4.42 32.31 3.73
C ALA A 12 5.12 30.95 3.53
N LEU A 13 6.46 30.92 3.55
CA LEU A 13 7.25 29.69 3.46
C LEU A 13 7.00 28.73 4.64
N HIS A 14 6.85 29.26 5.87
CA HIS A 14 6.46 28.46 7.02
C HIS A 14 5.06 27.87 6.85
N ALA A 15 4.09 28.64 6.34
CA ALA A 15 2.75 28.13 6.07
C ALA A 15 2.76 27.01 5.01
N GLU A 16 3.52 27.17 3.91
CA GLU A 16 3.72 26.12 2.90
C GLU A 16 4.37 24.87 3.50
N THR A 17 5.39 25.04 4.36
CA THR A 17 6.09 23.94 5.03
C THR A 17 5.15 23.16 5.95
N THR A 18 4.40 23.87 6.81
CA THR A 18 3.41 23.27 7.70
C THR A 18 2.35 22.51 6.91
N ALA A 19 1.79 23.10 5.86
CA ALA A 19 0.80 22.46 5.02
C ALA A 19 1.35 21.18 4.35
N ALA A 20 2.58 21.20 3.85
CA ALA A 20 3.21 20.03 3.23
C ALA A 20 3.44 18.90 4.26
N VAL A 21 3.87 19.22 5.48
CA VAL A 21 4.04 18.24 6.56
C VAL A 21 2.71 17.67 7.03
N GLU A 22 1.68 18.50 7.18
CA GLU A 22 0.33 18.07 7.54
C GLU A 22 -0.25 17.14 6.47
N GLN A 23 -0.12 17.49 5.19
CA GLN A 23 -0.55 16.63 4.08
C GLN A 23 0.21 15.30 4.04
N ARG A 24 1.53 15.32 4.27
CA ARG A 24 2.32 14.08 4.34
C ARG A 24 1.87 13.20 5.49
N THR A 25 1.63 13.79 6.66
CA THR A 25 1.16 13.07 7.86
C THR A 25 -0.21 12.45 7.63
N ALA A 26 -1.15 13.21 7.06
CA ALA A 26 -2.48 12.72 6.72
C ALA A 26 -2.41 11.55 5.71
N LEU A 27 -1.65 11.72 4.63
CA LEU A 27 -1.45 10.68 3.62
C LEU A 27 -0.80 9.42 4.21
N ALA A 28 0.19 9.56 5.08
CA ALA A 28 0.84 8.43 5.75
C ALA A 28 -0.14 7.64 6.64
N VAL A 29 -0.99 8.34 7.40
CA VAL A 29 -2.01 7.72 8.26
C VAL A 29 -3.06 6.99 7.41
N GLU A 30 -3.54 7.63 6.35
CA GLU A 30 -4.54 7.07 5.44
C GLU A 30 -3.98 5.84 4.69
N ALA A 31 -2.79 5.97 4.09
CA ALA A 31 -2.09 4.86 3.41
C ALA A 31 -1.90 3.65 4.31
N ARG A 32 -1.50 3.87 5.57
CA ARG A 32 -1.36 2.80 6.55
C ARG A 32 -2.70 2.17 6.91
N SER A 33 -3.74 2.97 7.11
CA SER A 33 -5.09 2.49 7.44
C SER A 33 -5.67 1.61 6.32
N VAL A 34 -5.58 2.07 5.07
CA VAL A 34 -6.07 1.34 3.90
C VAL A 34 -5.28 0.04 3.69
N LEU A 35 -3.96 0.04 3.89
CA LEU A 35 -3.16 -1.20 3.85
C LEU A 35 -3.61 -2.22 4.92
N ILE A 36 -3.83 -1.78 6.15
CA ILE A 36 -4.30 -2.65 7.24
C ILE A 36 -5.71 -3.19 6.91
N ALA A 37 -6.60 -2.35 6.37
CA ALA A 37 -7.92 -2.77 5.93
C ALA A 37 -7.88 -3.78 4.77
N ALA A 38 -6.96 -3.60 3.82
CA ALA A 38 -6.73 -4.53 2.72
C ALA A 38 -6.18 -5.88 3.22
N LEU A 39 -5.28 -5.87 4.21
CA LEU A 39 -4.80 -7.06 4.90
C LEU A 39 -5.94 -7.81 5.59
N HIS A 40 -6.81 -7.11 6.34
CA HIS A 40 -7.98 -7.71 6.99
C HIS A 40 -8.96 -8.31 5.98
N SER A 41 -9.16 -7.63 4.84
CA SER A 41 -10.00 -8.10 3.75
C SER A 41 -9.35 -9.21 2.92
N ARG A 42 -8.14 -9.66 3.30
CA ARG A 42 -7.32 -10.66 2.59
C ARG A 42 -7.02 -10.30 1.14
N LEU A 43 -7.02 -9.00 0.84
CA LEU A 43 -6.66 -8.47 -0.47
C LEU A 43 -5.14 -8.47 -0.67
N ILE A 44 -4.38 -8.29 0.41
CA ILE A 44 -2.91 -8.30 0.43
C ILE A 44 -2.45 -9.28 1.50
N CYS A 45 -1.38 -10.02 1.23
CA CYS A 45 -0.75 -10.88 2.24
C CYS A 45 0.04 -10.03 3.26
N ARG A 46 0.23 -10.55 4.48
CA ARG A 46 1.01 -9.86 5.52
C ARG A 46 2.42 -9.46 5.06
N PRO A 47 3.22 -10.35 4.43
CA PRO A 47 4.55 -9.97 3.94
C PRO A 47 4.52 -8.81 2.94
N GLY A 48 3.56 -8.80 2.01
CA GLY A 48 3.39 -7.70 1.05
C GLY A 48 2.99 -6.38 1.72
N CYS A 49 2.17 -6.44 2.77
CA CYS A 49 1.84 -5.27 3.57
C CYS A 49 3.04 -4.74 4.38
N GLU A 50 3.85 -5.62 4.96
CA GLU A 50 5.06 -5.26 5.72
C GLU A 50 6.13 -4.64 4.81
N ASP A 51 6.34 -5.22 3.62
CA ASP A 51 7.20 -4.68 2.57
C ASP A 51 6.76 -3.29 2.09
N ALA A 52 5.45 -3.10 1.87
CA ALA A 52 4.90 -1.80 1.47
C ALA A 52 5.12 -0.73 2.55
N LEU A 53 4.82 -1.05 3.82
CA LEU A 53 5.06 -0.13 4.94
C LEU A 53 6.55 0.23 5.08
N ALA A 54 7.44 -0.75 4.94
CA ALA A 54 8.89 -0.53 4.98
C ALA A 54 9.36 0.37 3.82
N THR A 55 8.89 0.10 2.61
CA THR A 55 9.21 0.89 1.40
C THR A 55 8.73 2.33 1.50
N TRP A 56 7.60 2.57 2.16
CA TRP A 56 7.02 3.91 2.34
C TRP A 56 7.59 4.65 3.55
N GLY A 57 8.44 3.99 4.35
CA GLY A 57 8.99 4.54 5.59
C GLY A 57 7.90 4.80 6.64
N LEU A 58 6.85 3.99 6.64
CA LEU A 58 5.73 4.07 7.58
C LEU A 58 5.92 3.11 8.74
N ASP A 59 5.24 3.40 9.86
CA ASP A 59 5.27 2.53 11.03
C ASP A 59 4.78 1.10 10.67
N PRO A 60 5.48 0.05 11.13
CA PRO A 60 5.16 -1.32 10.79
C PRO A 60 3.76 -1.74 11.30
N LEU A 61 3.32 -2.92 10.88
CA LEU A 61 2.07 -3.50 11.36
C LEU A 61 2.11 -3.66 12.89
N PRO A 62 0.99 -3.44 13.58
CA PRO A 62 0.87 -3.77 14.98
C PRO A 62 1.17 -5.27 15.20
N GLN A 63 1.92 -5.55 16.24
CA GLN A 63 2.30 -6.91 16.63
C GLN A 63 1.70 -7.21 18.00
N ARG A 64 1.54 -8.49 18.31
CA ARG A 64 1.08 -8.93 19.62
C ARG A 64 2.28 -8.92 20.57
N TRP A 65 2.08 -8.35 21.74
CA TRP A 65 3.07 -8.29 22.80
C TRP A 65 2.50 -9.01 24.02
N THR A 66 3.20 -10.02 24.52
CA THR A 66 2.96 -10.55 25.87
C THR A 66 3.69 -9.67 26.87
N ILE A 67 2.94 -8.90 27.66
CA ILE A 67 3.50 -8.08 28.73
C ILE A 67 3.34 -8.84 30.05
N SER A 68 4.47 -9.10 30.71
CA SER A 68 4.50 -9.78 31.99
C SER A 68 4.71 -8.80 33.15
N GLY A 69 4.09 -9.07 34.30
CA GLY A 69 4.23 -8.24 35.49
C GLY A 69 4.11 -9.04 36.78
N GLU A 70 5.00 -8.77 37.72
CA GLU A 70 4.95 -9.38 39.05
C GLU A 70 4.03 -8.60 39.98
N ALA A 71 3.15 -9.30 40.67
CA ALA A 71 2.23 -8.70 41.64
C ALA A 71 1.98 -9.64 42.84
N GLN A 72 1.38 -9.10 43.88
CA GLN A 72 0.83 -9.86 45.01
C GLN A 72 -0.68 -9.90 44.89
N LEU A 73 -1.23 -11.12 44.89
CA LEU A 73 -2.66 -11.37 44.84
C LEU A 73 -3.13 -11.83 46.22
N SER A 74 -4.08 -11.09 46.80
CA SER A 74 -4.73 -11.41 48.07
C SER A 74 -6.22 -11.67 47.86
N TYR A 75 -6.70 -12.80 48.39
CA TYR A 75 -8.11 -13.18 48.30
C TYR A 75 -8.52 -14.04 49.50
N THR A 76 -9.83 -14.19 49.71
CA THR A 76 -10.38 -15.02 50.77
C THR A 76 -11.07 -16.26 50.20
N ARG A 77 -10.77 -17.45 50.73
CA ARG A 77 -11.41 -18.71 50.33
C ARG A 77 -11.63 -19.64 51.51
N SER A 78 -12.68 -20.46 51.44
CA SER A 78 -12.96 -21.47 52.47
C SER A 78 -12.17 -22.76 52.21
N HIS A 79 -11.50 -23.27 53.24
CA HIS A 79 -10.74 -24.53 53.22
C HIS A 79 -10.96 -25.31 54.52
N THR A 80 -10.72 -26.63 54.52
CA THR A 80 -10.91 -27.46 55.71
C THR A 80 -9.75 -27.35 56.70
N SER A 81 -8.56 -27.00 56.23
CA SER A 81 -7.37 -26.80 57.06
C SER A 81 -6.43 -25.73 56.50
N HIS A 82 -5.47 -25.31 57.32
CA HIS A 82 -4.43 -24.35 56.92
C HIS A 82 -3.48 -24.96 55.88
N ASP A 83 -3.12 -26.23 56.04
CA ASP A 83 -2.25 -26.96 55.11
C ASP A 83 -2.91 -27.11 53.73
N GLU A 84 -4.20 -27.44 53.69
CA GLU A 84 -4.96 -27.51 52.44
C GLU A 84 -5.03 -26.14 51.75
N ALA A 85 -5.32 -25.07 52.50
CA ALA A 85 -5.35 -23.72 51.96
C ALA A 85 -4.01 -23.32 51.35
N ARG A 86 -2.90 -23.66 52.01
CA ARG A 86 -1.54 -23.39 51.54
C ARG A 86 -1.18 -24.23 50.32
N GLU A 87 -1.60 -25.48 50.26
CA GLU A 87 -1.32 -26.37 49.12
C GLU A 87 -2.11 -25.94 47.88
N GLN A 88 -3.41 -25.68 48.02
CA GLN A 88 -4.27 -25.28 46.89
C GLN A 88 -3.91 -23.89 46.34
N ALA A 89 -3.43 -22.98 47.20
CA ALA A 89 -2.96 -21.66 46.78
C ALA A 89 -1.77 -21.70 45.81
N ARG A 90 -1.06 -22.84 45.69
CA ARG A 90 0.04 -23.03 44.72
C ARG A 90 -0.44 -23.31 43.31
N TRP A 91 -1.66 -23.84 43.15
CA TRP A 91 -2.12 -24.44 41.90
C TRP A 91 -3.23 -23.66 41.21
N GLY A 92 -3.85 -22.70 41.91
CA GLY A 92 -5.05 -22.04 41.42
C GLY A 92 -5.16 -20.59 41.83
N VAL A 93 -5.84 -19.84 40.98
CA VAL A 93 -6.25 -18.46 41.22
C VAL A 93 -7.78 -18.39 41.30
N PRO A 94 -8.36 -17.37 41.96
CA PRO A 94 -9.79 -17.11 41.95
C PRO A 94 -10.39 -17.13 40.53
N ASN A 95 -11.59 -17.68 40.38
CA ASN A 95 -12.25 -17.81 39.08
C ASN A 95 -12.62 -16.44 38.48
N GLU A 96 -12.79 -15.43 39.33
CA GLU A 96 -13.08 -14.05 38.98
C GLU A 96 -11.99 -13.45 38.08
N LEU A 97 -10.73 -13.86 38.26
CA LEU A 97 -9.62 -13.46 37.38
C LEU A 97 -9.75 -14.03 35.97
N ARG A 98 -10.37 -15.21 35.82
CA ARG A 98 -10.60 -15.83 34.50
C ARG A 98 -11.73 -15.17 33.71
N GLN A 99 -12.55 -14.36 34.38
CA GLN A 99 -13.71 -13.69 33.78
C GLN A 99 -13.40 -12.28 33.30
N LEU A 100 -12.20 -11.77 33.59
CA LEU A 100 -11.75 -10.45 33.15
C LEU A 100 -11.62 -10.39 31.62
N GLN A 101 -12.02 -9.25 31.04
CA GLN A 101 -11.90 -8.96 29.61
C GLN A 101 -11.22 -7.61 29.38
N PRO A 102 -10.11 -7.54 28.63
CA PRO A 102 -9.41 -8.66 27.99
C PRO A 102 -8.81 -9.63 29.02
N ALA A 103 -8.64 -10.89 28.59
CA ALA A 103 -8.18 -11.97 29.45
C ALA A 103 -6.75 -11.74 29.95
N ILE A 104 -6.51 -12.08 31.22
CA ILE A 104 -5.19 -12.07 31.85
C ILE A 104 -4.86 -13.49 32.29
N ALA A 105 -3.68 -13.99 31.93
CA ALA A 105 -3.17 -15.22 32.51
C ALA A 105 -2.44 -14.91 33.83
N VAL A 106 -2.77 -15.66 34.87
CA VAL A 106 -2.19 -15.49 36.20
C VAL A 106 -1.52 -16.78 36.61
N TYR A 107 -0.22 -16.71 36.86
CA TYR A 107 0.61 -17.84 37.24
C TYR A 107 1.07 -17.66 38.70
N PRO A 108 0.50 -18.40 39.66
CA PRO A 108 1.02 -18.47 41.01
C PRO A 108 2.50 -18.88 41.03
N GLN A 109 3.34 -18.07 41.66
CA GLN A 109 4.77 -18.36 41.82
C GLN A 109 5.04 -18.94 43.21
N HIS A 110 4.67 -18.21 44.26
CA HIS A 110 4.80 -18.69 45.63
C HIS A 110 3.77 -18.12 46.60
N VAL A 111 3.38 -18.94 47.57
CA VAL A 111 2.46 -18.52 48.63
C VAL A 111 3.20 -17.71 49.68
N ILE A 112 2.91 -16.41 49.76
CA ILE A 112 3.51 -15.48 50.72
C ILE A 112 2.95 -15.75 52.11
N HIS A 113 1.61 -15.78 52.24
CA HIS A 113 0.96 -15.84 53.53
C HIS A 113 -0.42 -16.50 53.44
N VAL A 114 -0.78 -17.26 54.49
CA VAL A 114 -2.11 -17.84 54.66
C VAL A 114 -2.47 -17.70 56.14
N ALA A 115 -3.55 -16.98 56.45
CA ALA A 115 -4.07 -16.85 57.79
C ALA A 115 -5.58 -17.01 57.81
N ARG A 116 -6.15 -17.37 58.96
CA ARG A 116 -7.61 -17.35 59.14
C ARG A 116 -8.12 -15.91 58.97
N ALA A 117 -9.19 -15.75 58.21
CA ALA A 117 -9.84 -14.45 58.05
C ALA A 117 -10.46 -14.02 59.40
N PRO A 118 -10.37 -12.74 59.77
CA PRO A 118 -10.98 -12.24 61.01
C PRO A 118 -12.52 -12.36 60.93
N GLY A 119 -13.14 -12.95 61.95
CA GLY A 119 -14.61 -13.07 62.08
C GLY A 119 -15.21 -14.46 61.83
N GLY A 120 -14.41 -15.54 61.80
CA GLY A 120 -14.94 -16.91 61.78
C GLY A 120 -15.16 -17.44 63.20
N ASP A 121 -16.41 -17.62 63.61
CA ASP A 121 -16.75 -18.38 64.82
C ASP A 121 -16.15 -19.80 64.76
N ASP A 122 -15.79 -20.37 65.92
CA ASP A 122 -15.29 -21.75 66.11
C ASP A 122 -16.38 -22.81 65.81
N VAL A 123 -17.10 -22.66 64.71
CA VAL A 123 -18.11 -23.60 64.24
C VAL A 123 -17.43 -24.70 63.42
N PRO A 124 -17.73 -25.99 63.66
CA PRO A 124 -17.20 -27.07 62.83
C PRO A 124 -17.69 -26.94 61.38
N GLY A 125 -16.75 -26.68 60.46
CA GLY A 125 -16.99 -26.50 59.03
C GLY A 125 -15.76 -25.89 58.31
N PRO A 126 -15.80 -25.73 56.97
CA PRO A 126 -14.73 -25.08 56.21
C PRO A 126 -14.47 -23.66 56.73
N GLN A 127 -13.24 -23.38 57.13
CA GLN A 127 -12.82 -22.09 57.68
C GLN A 127 -12.40 -21.15 56.55
N ARG A 128 -12.68 -19.85 56.70
CA ARG A 128 -12.23 -18.83 55.74
C ARG A 128 -10.77 -18.47 56.00
N TYR A 129 -9.95 -18.57 54.96
CA TYR A 129 -8.54 -18.16 54.97
C TYR A 129 -8.33 -16.98 54.04
N MET A 130 -7.60 -15.98 54.53
CA MET A 130 -7.00 -14.93 53.71
C MET A 130 -5.67 -15.46 53.19
N ILE A 131 -5.57 -15.55 51.87
CA ILE A 131 -4.45 -16.12 51.13
C ILE A 131 -3.79 -14.98 50.34
N THR A 132 -2.47 -14.84 50.48
CA THR A 132 -1.64 -13.92 49.70
C THR A 132 -0.58 -14.70 48.95
N VAL A 133 -0.53 -14.52 47.63
CA VAL A 133 0.35 -15.26 46.71
C VAL A 133 1.09 -14.26 45.82
N GLN A 134 2.38 -14.48 45.59
CA GLN A 134 3.09 -13.79 44.51
C GLN A 134 2.69 -14.44 43.18
N VAL A 135 2.28 -13.62 42.23
CA VAL A 135 1.81 -14.06 40.92
C VAL A 135 2.59 -13.37 39.81
N MET A 136 2.78 -14.09 38.71
CA MET A 136 3.16 -13.51 37.43
C MET A 136 1.90 -13.32 36.59
N LEU A 137 1.65 -12.09 36.15
CA LEU A 137 0.53 -11.71 35.30
C LEU A 137 1.02 -11.61 33.87
N HIS A 138 0.36 -12.25 32.93
CA HIS A 138 0.56 -12.03 31.51
C HIS A 138 -0.70 -11.38 30.93
N THR A 139 -0.51 -10.25 30.27
CA THR A 139 -1.54 -9.58 29.47
C THR A 139 -1.02 -9.43 28.05
N TRP A 140 -1.94 -9.43 27.09
CA TRP A 140 -1.60 -9.24 25.69
C TRP A 140 -2.03 -7.85 25.25
N ALA A 141 -1.16 -7.19 24.48
CA ALA A 141 -1.46 -5.91 23.85
C ALA A 141 -1.04 -5.97 22.39
N THR A 142 -1.81 -5.34 21.52
CA THR A 142 -1.44 -5.20 20.11
C THR A 142 -0.96 -3.77 19.87
N ALA A 143 0.31 -3.60 19.53
CA ALA A 143 0.93 -2.29 19.34
C ALA A 143 2.12 -2.35 18.37
N VAL A 144 2.53 -1.19 17.87
CA VAL A 144 3.72 -1.04 17.02
C VAL A 144 5.00 -1.07 17.86
N ARG A 145 4.98 -0.41 19.03
CA ARG A 145 6.14 -0.27 19.92
C ARG A 145 5.85 -0.90 21.29
N GLU A 146 6.89 -1.43 21.91
CA GLU A 146 6.81 -2.04 23.25
C GLU A 146 6.26 -1.04 24.30
N ALA A 147 6.68 0.23 24.22
CA ALA A 147 6.24 1.26 25.15
C ALA A 147 4.71 1.46 25.12
N ASP A 148 4.12 1.44 23.92
CA ASP A 148 2.68 1.59 23.74
C ASP A 148 1.95 0.33 24.22
N ALA A 149 2.49 -0.86 23.94
CA ALA A 149 1.97 -2.12 24.46
C ALA A 149 1.94 -2.15 26.00
N ARG A 150 2.99 -1.63 26.64
CA ARG A 150 3.08 -1.52 28.10
C ARG A 150 2.05 -0.56 28.67
N GLU A 151 1.83 0.57 28.01
CA GLU A 151 0.83 1.55 28.45
C GLU A 151 -0.60 1.02 28.31
N ILE A 152 -0.89 0.27 27.24
CA ILE A 152 -2.16 -0.45 27.06
C ILE A 152 -2.34 -1.51 28.15
N ALA A 153 -1.30 -2.30 28.42
CA ALA A 153 -1.30 -3.32 29.48
C ALA A 153 -1.56 -2.70 30.87
N ARG A 154 -0.91 -1.57 31.16
CA ARG A 154 -1.10 -0.82 32.42
C ARG A 154 -2.54 -0.30 32.55
N THR A 155 -3.06 0.35 31.51
CA THR A 155 -4.43 0.91 31.49
C THR A 155 -5.49 -0.18 31.62
N THR A 156 -5.27 -1.32 30.95
CA THR A 156 -6.11 -2.51 31.06
C THR A 156 -6.12 -3.03 32.50
N MET A 157 -4.95 -3.14 33.13
CA MET A 157 -4.85 -3.59 34.51
C MET A 157 -5.52 -2.62 35.49
N ASP A 158 -5.33 -1.32 35.33
CA ASP A 158 -5.96 -0.29 36.17
C ASP A 158 -7.50 -0.39 36.14
N THR A 159 -8.06 -0.77 34.97
CA THR A 159 -9.50 -1.03 34.82
C THR A 159 -9.93 -2.26 35.61
N HIS A 160 -9.14 -3.34 35.55
CA HIS A 160 -9.41 -4.60 36.25
C HIS A 160 -9.25 -4.50 37.76
N LEU A 161 -8.32 -3.68 38.26
CA LEU A 161 -8.11 -3.49 39.70
C LEU A 161 -9.40 -3.04 40.41
N ARG A 162 -10.22 -2.20 39.75
CA ARG A 162 -11.51 -1.78 40.30
C ARG A 162 -12.51 -2.93 40.38
N ALA A 163 -12.63 -3.73 39.32
CA ALA A 163 -13.54 -4.88 39.28
C ALA A 163 -13.15 -5.98 40.27
N LEU A 164 -11.84 -6.23 40.46
CA LEU A 164 -11.34 -7.20 41.43
C LEU A 164 -11.60 -6.78 42.88
N ALA A 165 -11.49 -5.48 43.18
CA ALA A 165 -11.77 -4.96 44.52
C ALA A 165 -13.23 -5.21 44.94
N GLU A 166 -14.20 -5.11 44.02
CA GLU A 166 -15.61 -5.43 44.27
C GLU A 166 -15.83 -6.90 44.63
N ALA A 167 -15.00 -7.80 44.09
CA ALA A 167 -15.00 -9.23 44.42
C ALA A 167 -14.22 -9.56 45.72
N GLY A 168 -13.71 -8.56 46.44
CA GLY A 168 -12.87 -8.77 47.63
C GLY A 168 -11.49 -9.37 47.31
N ILE A 169 -11.03 -9.19 46.07
CA ILE A 169 -9.71 -9.60 45.60
C ILE A 169 -8.84 -8.36 45.50
N THR A 170 -7.68 -8.37 46.13
CA THR A 170 -6.70 -7.28 46.04
C THR A 170 -5.51 -7.74 45.24
N LEU A 171 -5.09 -6.93 44.27
CA LEU A 171 -3.89 -7.14 43.49
C LEU A 171 -3.00 -5.91 43.68
N SER A 172 -1.75 -6.11 44.10
CA SER A 172 -0.79 -5.00 44.20
C SER A 172 -0.49 -4.43 42.81
N THR A 173 -0.07 -3.16 42.74
CA THR A 173 0.42 -2.57 41.49
C THR A 173 1.51 -3.47 40.89
N PRO A 174 1.34 -3.95 39.64
CA PRO A 174 2.32 -4.84 39.04
C PRO A 174 3.65 -4.13 38.76
N THR A 175 4.74 -4.85 38.98
CA THR A 175 6.06 -4.44 38.48
C THR A 175 6.24 -5.10 37.12
N TRP A 176 6.02 -4.32 36.05
CA TRP A 176 6.09 -4.79 34.67
C TRP A 176 7.53 -5.13 34.26
N GLN A 177 7.71 -6.30 33.64
CA GLN A 177 8.98 -6.78 33.09
C GLN A 177 8.99 -6.55 31.58
N CYS A 178 10.15 -6.21 31.02
CA CYS A 178 10.30 -6.00 29.57
C CYS A 178 10.43 -7.35 28.86
N THR A 179 9.66 -7.52 27.78
CA THR A 179 9.88 -8.58 26.79
C THR A 179 10.60 -7.96 25.59
N GLU A 180 11.79 -8.48 25.27
CA GLU A 180 12.64 -7.94 24.19
C GLU A 180 12.06 -8.16 22.79
N SER A 181 11.08 -9.06 22.64
CA SER A 181 10.48 -9.42 21.35
C SER A 181 8.95 -9.57 21.41
N PRO A 182 8.24 -9.18 20.34
CA PRO A 182 6.83 -9.47 20.15
C PRO A 182 6.59 -10.97 19.95
N ASP A 183 5.35 -11.42 20.16
CA ASP A 183 4.96 -12.83 20.05
C ASP A 183 4.90 -13.27 18.57
N ASP A 184 5.29 -14.52 18.29
CA ASP A 184 5.07 -15.17 16.97
C ASP A 184 3.58 -15.45 16.67
N ALA A 185 2.69 -15.19 17.64
CA ALA A 185 1.27 -15.44 17.52
C ALA A 185 0.57 -14.39 16.66
N THR A 186 -0.49 -14.81 15.97
CA THR A 186 -1.32 -13.91 15.16
C THR A 186 -1.84 -12.75 16.04
N PRO A 187 -1.66 -11.48 15.65
CA PRO A 187 -2.21 -10.37 16.41
C PRO A 187 -3.72 -10.46 16.50
N ASP A 188 -4.24 -9.97 17.62
CA ASP A 188 -5.68 -9.78 17.76
C ASP A 188 -6.15 -8.78 16.68
N PRO A 189 -7.41 -8.88 16.20
CA PRO A 189 -7.92 -7.97 15.18
C PRO A 189 -7.75 -6.52 15.65
N VAL A 190 -6.92 -5.78 14.93
CA VAL A 190 -6.58 -4.39 15.24
C VAL A 190 -7.84 -3.55 15.07
N GLY A 191 -8.27 -2.88 16.15
CA GLY A 191 -9.20 -1.76 16.05
C GLY A 191 -8.58 -0.69 15.17
N ILE A 192 -9.36 -0.10 14.27
CA ILE A 192 -8.95 0.82 13.17
C ILE A 192 -8.40 2.17 13.70
N ASP A 193 -8.07 2.25 14.99
CA ASP A 193 -7.60 3.46 15.65
C ASP A 193 -6.11 3.66 15.34
N ALA A 194 -5.82 4.06 14.10
CA ALA A 194 -4.54 4.62 13.73
C ALA A 194 -4.33 5.91 14.52
N GLN A 195 -3.58 5.83 15.61
CA GLN A 195 -3.13 7.02 16.32
C GLN A 195 -2.23 7.84 15.40
N GLY A 196 -2.66 9.07 15.12
CA GLY A 196 -1.88 10.03 14.35
C GLY A 196 -0.57 10.35 15.08
N ALA A 197 0.55 10.19 14.40
CA ALA A 197 1.83 10.67 14.88
C ALA A 197 1.80 12.22 14.92
N ALA A 198 1.50 12.78 16.09
CA ALA A 198 1.57 14.21 16.34
C ALA A 198 3.05 14.63 16.46
N GLY A 199 3.70 14.89 15.32
CA GLY A 199 4.97 15.60 15.28
C GLY A 199 4.72 17.09 15.15
N ALA A 200 4.72 17.83 16.26
CA ALA A 200 4.67 19.28 16.22
C ALA A 200 5.96 19.80 15.54
N VAL A 201 5.79 20.42 14.38
CA VAL A 201 6.88 21.02 13.63
C VAL A 201 7.39 22.24 14.41
N GLN A 202 8.61 22.17 14.94
CA GLN A 202 9.29 23.33 15.52
C GLN A 202 9.94 24.13 14.38
N LEU A 203 9.20 25.09 13.82
CA LEU A 203 9.75 26.14 12.97
C LEU A 203 10.03 27.36 13.85
N THR A 204 11.24 27.91 13.77
CA THR A 204 11.68 29.05 14.58
C THR A 204 11.59 30.34 13.79
N ASP A 205 10.99 31.38 14.37
CA ASP A 205 10.84 32.71 13.74
C ASP A 205 12.17 33.43 13.42
N GLY A 206 13.31 32.86 13.85
CA GLY A 206 14.66 33.35 13.56
C GLY A 206 15.26 32.83 12.25
N ASP A 207 14.57 31.96 11.52
CA ASP A 207 15.08 31.38 10.29
C ASP A 207 15.08 32.41 9.15
N GLY A 208 16.27 32.67 8.59
CA GLY A 208 16.41 33.50 7.39
C GLY A 208 15.70 32.86 6.18
N ILE A 209 15.35 33.67 5.17
CA ILE A 209 14.61 33.22 3.96
C ILE A 209 15.23 31.94 3.34
N ALA A 210 16.55 31.82 3.34
CA ALA A 210 17.24 30.63 2.83
C ALA A 210 16.93 29.36 3.64
N ALA A 211 16.91 29.43 4.97
CA ALA A 211 16.59 28.29 5.82
C ALA A 211 15.11 27.87 5.68
N ALA A 212 14.19 28.85 5.64
CA ALA A 212 12.77 28.60 5.42
C ALA A 212 12.49 27.98 4.05
N THR A 213 13.22 28.39 3.00
CA THR A 213 13.10 27.80 1.65
C THR A 213 13.58 26.35 1.65
N VAL A 214 14.74 26.06 2.26
CA VAL A 214 15.27 24.69 2.37
C VAL A 214 14.32 23.78 3.13
N ALA A 215 13.74 24.26 4.25
CA ALA A 215 12.76 23.50 5.03
C ALA A 215 11.52 23.16 4.19
N ARG A 216 11.00 24.14 3.44
CA ARG A 216 9.88 23.95 2.52
C ARG A 216 10.19 22.92 1.44
N ASP A 217 11.35 23.03 0.79
CA ASP A 217 11.75 22.12 -0.30
C ASP A 217 11.93 20.68 0.20
N VAL A 218 12.51 20.50 1.39
CA VAL A 218 12.62 19.18 2.04
C VAL A 218 11.23 18.60 2.33
N ALA A 219 10.31 19.39 2.88
CA ALA A 219 8.95 18.93 3.19
C ALA A 219 8.16 18.56 1.93
N VAL A 220 8.24 19.39 0.87
CA VAL A 220 7.59 19.11 -0.42
C VAL A 220 8.21 17.89 -1.09
N HIS A 221 9.55 17.77 -1.10
CA HIS A 221 10.23 16.62 -1.67
C HIS A 221 9.86 15.32 -0.92
N ALA A 222 9.76 15.37 0.40
CA ALA A 222 9.32 14.24 1.21
C ALA A 222 7.86 13.83 0.91
N LEU A 223 6.96 14.80 0.71
CA LEU A 223 5.57 14.52 0.30
C LEU A 223 5.50 13.88 -1.10
N VAL A 224 6.23 14.44 -2.08
CA VAL A 224 6.30 13.90 -3.44
C VAL A 224 6.91 12.50 -3.45
N GLY A 225 7.98 12.28 -2.67
CA GLY A 225 8.63 10.98 -2.51
C GLY A 225 7.67 9.92 -1.98
N LEU A 226 6.88 10.23 -0.94
CA LEU A 226 5.87 9.30 -0.40
C LEU A 226 4.80 8.95 -1.45
N ARG A 227 4.28 9.95 -2.18
CA ARG A 227 3.30 9.72 -3.27
C ARG A 227 3.87 8.80 -4.36
N ARG A 228 5.13 9.04 -4.76
CA ARG A 228 5.82 8.23 -5.77
C ARG A 228 6.01 6.78 -5.30
N SER A 229 6.46 6.58 -4.06
CA SER A 229 6.66 5.24 -3.50
C SER A 229 5.35 4.46 -3.35
N ILE A 230 4.25 5.12 -2.95
CA ILE A 230 2.91 4.49 -2.91
C ILE A 230 2.50 4.06 -4.31
N ARG A 231 2.67 4.94 -5.30
CA ARG A 231 2.32 4.66 -6.70
C ARG A 231 3.14 3.51 -7.29
N ALA A 232 4.46 3.55 -7.15
CA ALA A 232 5.36 2.53 -7.69
C ALA A 232 5.07 1.13 -7.13
N ARG A 233 4.80 1.01 -5.82
CA ARG A 233 4.46 -0.29 -5.20
C ARG A 233 3.09 -0.80 -5.63
N ALA A 234 2.10 0.09 -5.73
CA ALA A 234 0.76 -0.23 -6.25
C ALA A 234 0.81 -0.73 -7.70
N ILE A 235 1.73 -0.17 -8.50
CA ILE A 235 2.03 -0.61 -9.86
C ILE A 235 2.73 -1.99 -9.88
N ARG A 236 3.80 -2.20 -9.10
CA ARG A 236 4.51 -3.50 -9.03
C ARG A 236 3.60 -4.65 -8.61
N ALA A 237 2.66 -4.38 -7.73
CA ALA A 237 1.59 -5.30 -7.34
C ALA A 237 0.77 -5.87 -8.53
N LEU A 238 0.66 -5.14 -9.65
CA LEU A 238 0.02 -5.63 -10.88
C LEU A 238 0.92 -6.54 -11.70
N VAL A 239 2.23 -6.32 -11.65
CA VAL A 239 3.24 -7.07 -12.41
C VAL A 239 3.57 -8.39 -11.73
N ASP A 240 3.65 -8.40 -10.40
CA ASP A 240 4.08 -9.56 -9.61
C ASP A 240 2.97 -10.60 -9.34
N ASP A 241 1.78 -10.42 -9.93
CA ASP A 241 0.60 -11.31 -9.79
C ASP A 241 0.20 -11.61 -8.33
N GLU A 242 0.65 -10.77 -7.37
CA GLU A 242 0.34 -10.87 -5.93
C GLU A 242 -1.18 -10.81 -5.65
N PHE A 243 -1.96 -10.32 -6.62
CA PHE A 243 -3.41 -10.20 -6.58
C PHE A 243 -4.10 -11.19 -7.53
N GLY A 244 -3.85 -12.48 -7.34
CA GLY A 244 -4.38 -13.58 -8.16
C GLY A 244 -5.85 -13.41 -8.58
N GLY A 245 -6.04 -13.20 -9.88
CA GLY A 245 -7.35 -13.10 -10.53
C GLY A 245 -7.20 -12.71 -12.00
N VAL A 246 -8.12 -13.21 -12.84
CA VAL A 246 -8.21 -12.93 -14.28
C VAL A 246 -7.97 -11.43 -14.52
N HIS A 247 -6.94 -11.11 -15.31
CA HIS A 247 -6.16 -9.87 -15.28
C HIS A 247 -6.94 -8.52 -15.32
N GLN A 248 -8.23 -8.50 -15.62
CA GLN A 248 -9.05 -7.29 -15.61
C GLN A 248 -9.50 -6.80 -14.22
N HIS A 249 -9.48 -7.62 -13.17
CA HIS A 249 -9.93 -7.18 -11.84
C HIS A 249 -8.82 -6.59 -10.96
N ALA A 250 -7.55 -6.97 -11.16
CA ALA A 250 -6.43 -6.47 -10.35
C ALA A 250 -6.18 -4.97 -10.61
N ALA A 251 -6.13 -4.58 -11.89
CA ALA A 251 -5.89 -3.21 -12.32
C ALA A 251 -6.98 -2.23 -11.84
N GLN A 252 -8.25 -2.63 -11.90
CA GLN A 252 -9.36 -1.82 -11.37
C GLN A 252 -9.32 -1.69 -9.85
N ARG A 253 -8.95 -2.76 -9.13
CA ARG A 253 -8.76 -2.73 -7.66
C ARG A 253 -7.61 -1.82 -7.26
N VAL A 254 -6.49 -1.85 -7.98
CA VAL A 254 -5.34 -0.96 -7.75
C VAL A 254 -5.69 0.48 -8.07
N ASN A 255 -6.40 0.73 -9.17
CA ASN A 255 -6.88 2.07 -9.51
C ASN A 255 -7.81 2.62 -8.41
N GLN A 256 -8.76 1.80 -7.93
CA GLN A 256 -9.63 2.19 -6.82
C GLN A 256 -8.83 2.45 -5.54
N PHE A 257 -7.85 1.59 -5.21
CA PHE A 257 -6.97 1.79 -4.06
C PHE A 257 -6.17 3.09 -4.15
N LEU A 258 -5.67 3.47 -5.32
CA LEU A 258 -4.99 4.76 -5.52
C LEU A 258 -5.95 5.94 -5.35
N VAL A 259 -7.17 5.84 -5.89
CA VAL A 259 -8.21 6.86 -5.76
C VAL A 259 -8.66 7.02 -4.30
N ASP A 260 -8.83 5.91 -3.58
CA ASP A 260 -9.21 5.89 -2.17
C ASP A 260 -8.12 6.55 -1.29
N LEU A 261 -6.86 6.56 -1.75
CA LEU A 261 -5.74 7.27 -1.11
C LEU A 261 -5.59 8.73 -1.55
N GLY A 262 -6.52 9.25 -2.35
CA GLY A 262 -6.46 10.60 -2.93
C GLY A 262 -5.31 10.79 -3.92
N LEU A 263 -4.75 9.70 -4.45
CA LEU A 263 -3.71 9.72 -5.48
C LEU A 263 -4.33 9.70 -6.87
N GLY A 264 -3.55 10.14 -7.86
CA GLY A 264 -3.97 10.07 -9.27
C GLY A 264 -4.22 8.61 -9.69
N PRO A 265 -5.20 8.37 -10.58
CA PRO A 265 -5.47 7.03 -11.08
C PRO A 265 -4.27 6.43 -11.82
N LEU A 266 -4.33 5.13 -12.08
CA LEU A 266 -3.36 4.47 -12.95
C LEU A 266 -3.33 5.16 -14.32
N PRO A 267 -2.14 5.31 -14.95
CA PRO A 267 -2.04 5.78 -16.32
C PRO A 267 -2.93 4.93 -17.23
N GLN A 268 -3.79 5.57 -18.01
CA GLN A 268 -4.54 4.88 -19.05
C GLN A 268 -3.63 4.63 -20.25
N ALA A 269 -3.71 3.42 -20.82
CA ALA A 269 -3.13 3.14 -22.13
C ALA A 269 -4.24 2.80 -23.11
N HIS A 270 -4.17 3.38 -24.30
CA HIS A 270 -5.13 3.14 -25.36
C HIS A 270 -4.52 2.13 -26.34
N HIS A 271 -5.20 1.00 -26.53
CA HIS A 271 -4.83 0.03 -27.56
C HIS A 271 -5.46 0.46 -28.88
N ILE A 272 -4.62 0.87 -29.82
CA ILE A 272 -5.04 1.48 -31.08
C ILE A 272 -4.44 0.71 -32.24
N THR A 273 -5.31 0.28 -33.14
CA THR A 273 -4.95 -0.27 -34.44
C THR A 273 -5.11 0.82 -35.49
N VAL A 274 -4.01 1.25 -36.11
CA VAL A 274 -4.06 2.19 -37.23
C VAL A 274 -3.84 1.44 -38.54
N THR A 275 -4.80 1.52 -39.44
CA THR A 275 -4.69 0.99 -40.79
C THR A 275 -4.36 2.13 -41.76
N ALA A 276 -3.27 2.00 -42.51
CA ALA A 276 -2.89 2.90 -43.58
C ALA A 276 -2.96 2.18 -44.92
N ASP A 277 -3.80 2.70 -45.82
CA ASP A 277 -3.87 2.25 -47.21
C ASP A 277 -3.01 3.14 -48.09
N LEU A 278 -2.10 2.51 -48.81
CA LEU A 278 -1.08 3.12 -49.64
C LEU A 278 -1.24 2.64 -51.08
N THR A 279 -0.92 3.51 -52.03
CA THR A 279 -0.67 3.10 -53.42
C THR A 279 0.79 3.34 -53.77
N LEU A 280 1.49 2.26 -54.11
CA LEU A 280 2.90 2.28 -54.44
C LEU A 280 3.08 2.18 -55.96
N PRO A 281 3.63 3.21 -56.64
CA PRO A 281 4.05 3.11 -58.02
C PRO A 281 5.32 2.26 -58.12
N VAL A 282 5.28 1.32 -59.05
CA VAL A 282 6.37 0.41 -59.36
C VAL A 282 6.54 0.45 -60.88
N GLY A 283 7.78 0.60 -61.33
CA GLY A 283 8.09 0.80 -62.74
C GLY A 283 7.79 -0.43 -63.62
N ASP A 284 8.39 -0.44 -64.80
CA ASP A 284 8.13 -1.46 -65.82
C ASP A 284 8.49 -2.89 -65.37
N GLY A 285 7.68 -3.87 -65.76
CA GLY A 285 7.86 -5.28 -65.40
C GLY A 285 6.55 -6.08 -65.44
N THR A 286 6.58 -7.31 -64.94
CA THR A 286 5.34 -8.09 -64.73
C THR A 286 4.64 -7.65 -63.44
N ALA A 287 3.34 -7.96 -63.30
CA ALA A 287 2.61 -7.71 -62.04
C ALA A 287 3.28 -8.38 -60.82
N GLN A 288 3.94 -9.52 -61.04
CA GLN A 288 4.66 -10.24 -59.99
C GLN A 288 5.95 -9.50 -59.60
N ASP A 289 6.72 -8.99 -60.56
CA ASP A 289 7.89 -8.15 -60.29
C ASP A 289 7.50 -6.88 -59.53
N ALA A 290 6.36 -6.28 -59.91
CA ALA A 290 5.82 -5.12 -59.22
C ALA A 290 5.42 -5.43 -57.77
N GLY A 291 4.76 -6.56 -57.54
CA GLY A 291 4.38 -7.04 -56.20
C GLY A 291 5.59 -7.36 -55.32
N ASP A 292 6.62 -8.00 -55.88
CA ASP A 292 7.86 -8.33 -55.14
C ASP A 292 8.67 -7.08 -54.81
N ALA A 293 8.74 -6.10 -55.71
CA ALA A 293 9.39 -4.81 -55.45
C ALA A 293 8.63 -3.99 -54.39
N ALA A 294 7.30 -3.97 -54.42
CA ALA A 294 6.50 -3.34 -53.36
C ALA A 294 6.74 -4.01 -52.00
N ARG A 295 6.75 -5.35 -51.95
CA ARG A 295 7.05 -6.11 -50.72
C ARG A 295 8.47 -5.80 -50.21
N HIS A 296 9.45 -5.73 -51.09
CA HIS A 296 10.83 -5.42 -50.71
C HIS A 296 10.95 -4.02 -50.10
N ARG A 297 10.29 -3.01 -50.69
CA ARG A 297 10.27 -1.63 -50.15
C ARG A 297 9.58 -1.58 -48.79
N MET A 298 8.42 -2.22 -48.65
CA MET A 298 7.64 -2.18 -47.39
C MET A 298 8.24 -3.04 -46.27
N ARG A 299 9.14 -3.97 -46.58
CA ARG A 299 9.85 -4.76 -45.57
C ARG A 299 10.69 -3.89 -44.63
N ALA A 300 11.23 -2.77 -45.11
CA ALA A 300 11.99 -1.83 -44.29
C ALA A 300 11.10 -0.96 -43.38
N ALA A 301 9.82 -0.80 -43.73
CA ALA A 301 8.82 -0.11 -42.90
C ALA A 301 8.21 -1.03 -41.84
N THR A 302 8.23 -2.35 -42.07
CA THR A 302 7.66 -3.35 -41.15
C THR A 302 8.57 -3.53 -39.94
N THR A 303 8.02 -3.37 -38.74
CA THR A 303 8.74 -3.52 -37.47
C THR A 303 8.00 -4.55 -36.61
N ILE A 304 8.64 -5.70 -36.34
CA ILE A 304 7.99 -6.86 -35.70
C ILE A 304 8.01 -6.75 -34.16
N ASN A 305 8.91 -5.94 -33.60
CA ASN A 305 8.99 -5.70 -32.16
C ASN A 305 9.19 -4.20 -31.90
N PRO A 306 8.47 -3.61 -30.92
CA PRO A 306 8.66 -2.22 -30.56
C PRO A 306 10.04 -1.96 -29.98
N ASP A 307 10.59 -0.78 -30.22
CA ASP A 307 11.82 -0.26 -29.60
C ASP A 307 11.62 1.17 -29.07
N GLU A 308 12.65 1.78 -28.49
CA GLU A 308 12.58 3.13 -27.92
C GLU A 308 12.17 4.21 -28.95
N ALA A 309 12.44 4.00 -30.24
CA ALA A 309 12.12 4.95 -31.30
C ALA A 309 10.79 4.64 -32.01
N ARG A 310 10.29 3.40 -31.89
CA ARG A 310 9.06 2.89 -32.50
C ARG A 310 8.30 2.04 -31.47
N PRO A 311 7.48 2.64 -30.60
CA PRO A 311 6.69 1.94 -29.59
C PRO A 311 5.48 1.18 -30.18
N TRP A 312 5.57 0.70 -31.41
CA TRP A 312 4.50 0.01 -32.13
C TRP A 312 5.02 -1.21 -32.87
N THR A 313 4.12 -2.16 -33.08
CA THR A 313 4.34 -3.26 -34.00
C THR A 313 3.64 -2.91 -35.31
N SER A 314 4.29 -3.12 -36.45
CA SER A 314 3.69 -2.88 -37.75
C SER A 314 3.77 -4.11 -38.64
N TYR A 315 2.71 -4.33 -39.41
CA TYR A 315 2.55 -5.46 -40.31
C TYR A 315 2.05 -4.97 -41.67
N GLY A 316 2.67 -5.45 -42.75
CA GLY A 316 2.32 -5.02 -44.10
C GLY A 316 1.88 -6.19 -44.96
N TRP A 317 0.81 -5.98 -45.73
CA TRP A 317 0.37 -6.94 -46.74
C TRP A 317 -0.12 -6.25 -48.01
N SER A 318 0.23 -6.84 -49.14
CA SER A 318 -0.39 -6.54 -50.42
C SER A 318 -1.80 -7.12 -50.44
N ILE A 319 -2.79 -6.32 -50.81
CA ILE A 319 -4.12 -6.85 -51.09
C ILE A 319 -4.02 -7.66 -52.39
N PRO A 320 -4.26 -8.99 -52.38
CA PRO A 320 -3.91 -9.87 -53.50
C PRO A 320 -4.55 -9.53 -54.85
N GLU A 321 -5.63 -8.73 -54.86
CA GLU A 321 -6.50 -8.50 -56.02
C GLU A 321 -6.30 -7.14 -56.71
N ASN A 322 -5.45 -6.26 -56.17
CA ASN A 322 -5.46 -4.83 -56.50
C ASN A 322 -4.15 -4.31 -57.14
N ALA A 323 -3.52 -5.08 -58.03
CA ALA A 323 -2.45 -4.57 -58.89
C ALA A 323 -3.06 -3.95 -60.17
N THR A 324 -2.88 -2.65 -60.37
CA THR A 324 -3.44 -1.91 -61.52
C THR A 324 -2.34 -1.30 -62.37
N VAL A 325 -2.49 -1.31 -63.69
CA VAL A 325 -1.56 -0.61 -64.61
C VAL A 325 -1.98 0.85 -64.76
N ASP A 326 -1.04 1.78 -64.66
CA ASP A 326 -1.22 3.19 -65.02
C ASP A 326 -0.18 3.64 -66.07
N GLN A 327 -0.30 4.88 -66.55
CA GLN A 327 0.54 5.48 -67.62
C GLN A 327 2.05 5.45 -67.32
N ASP A 328 2.44 5.41 -66.04
CA ASP A 328 3.84 5.42 -65.58
C ASP A 328 4.32 4.07 -65.01
N GLY A 329 3.53 2.99 -65.15
CA GLY A 329 3.86 1.65 -64.66
C GLY A 329 2.78 1.00 -63.80
N TRP A 330 3.15 -0.04 -63.04
CA TRP A 330 2.25 -0.72 -62.12
C TRP A 330 1.99 0.09 -60.84
N ARG A 331 0.78 0.03 -60.34
CA ARG A 331 0.39 0.51 -59.02
C ARG A 331 -0.08 -0.64 -58.15
N ILE A 332 0.53 -0.76 -56.98
CA ILE A 332 0.20 -1.81 -56.01
C ILE A 332 -0.49 -1.16 -54.81
N HIS A 333 -1.72 -1.58 -54.53
CA HIS A 333 -2.38 -1.25 -53.28
C HIS A 333 -1.77 -2.05 -52.13
N TRP A 334 -1.41 -1.34 -51.06
CA TRP A 334 -0.76 -1.89 -49.89
C TRP A 334 -1.48 -1.46 -48.62
N ARG A 335 -1.85 -2.42 -47.78
CA ARG A 335 -2.44 -2.15 -46.46
C ARG A 335 -1.36 -2.39 -45.41
N HIS A 336 -1.17 -1.38 -44.56
CA HIS A 336 -0.24 -1.44 -43.46
C HIS A 336 -0.99 -1.24 -42.15
N GLU A 337 -0.85 -2.17 -41.22
CA GLU A 337 -1.45 -2.08 -39.90
C GLU A 337 -0.38 -1.82 -38.84
N TYR A 338 -0.73 -0.95 -37.92
CA TYR A 338 0.09 -0.56 -36.79
C TYR A 338 -0.68 -0.85 -35.51
N GLU A 339 -0.13 -1.69 -34.66
CA GLU A 339 -0.64 -2.01 -33.34
C GLU A 339 0.16 -1.23 -32.31
N MET A 340 -0.52 -0.34 -31.58
CA MET A 340 0.11 0.68 -30.73
C MET A 340 -0.52 0.71 -29.34
N TRP A 341 0.33 0.90 -28.32
CA TRP A 341 -0.10 1.22 -26.96
C TRP A 341 0.32 2.65 -26.64
N LEU A 342 -0.64 3.58 -26.59
CA LEU A 342 -0.37 4.99 -26.31
C LEU A 342 -0.74 5.38 -24.89
N ARG A 343 0.23 5.97 -24.18
CA ARG A 343 0.15 6.42 -22.77
C ARG A 343 -0.05 7.93 -22.69
N GLY A 344 -0.59 8.40 -21.57
CA GLY A 344 -0.61 9.84 -21.24
C GLY A 344 -1.65 10.68 -21.99
N HIS A 345 -2.67 10.03 -22.55
CA HIS A 345 -3.77 10.70 -23.25
C HIS A 345 -5.06 10.61 -22.43
N ASP A 346 -5.66 11.77 -22.15
CA ASP A 346 -6.88 11.89 -21.34
C ASP A 346 -8.10 11.26 -22.01
N THR A 347 -8.12 11.19 -23.34
CA THR A 347 -9.22 10.59 -24.11
C THR A 347 -8.73 9.66 -25.21
N SER A 348 -9.57 8.70 -25.60
CA SER A 348 -9.29 7.82 -26.74
C SER A 348 -9.20 8.59 -28.06
N ALA A 349 -9.87 9.73 -28.19
CA ALA A 349 -9.80 10.58 -29.39
C ALA A 349 -8.43 11.27 -29.53
N ASP A 350 -7.88 11.76 -28.42
CA ASP A 350 -6.54 12.37 -28.41
C ASP A 350 -5.46 11.33 -28.72
N ALA A 351 -5.57 10.15 -28.12
CA ALA A 351 -4.70 9.02 -28.40
C ALA A 351 -4.79 8.58 -29.87
N THR A 352 -6.01 8.48 -30.43
CA THR A 352 -6.21 8.14 -31.85
C THR A 352 -5.53 9.15 -32.78
N THR A 353 -5.70 10.44 -32.50
CA THR A 353 -5.09 11.52 -33.30
C THR A 353 -3.56 11.45 -33.25
N ALA A 354 -2.99 11.17 -32.08
CA ALA A 354 -1.55 10.99 -31.90
C ALA A 354 -1.03 9.73 -32.63
N ALA A 355 -1.76 8.61 -32.58
CA ALA A 355 -1.44 7.38 -33.29
C ALA A 355 -1.37 7.61 -34.80
N GLU A 356 -2.39 8.26 -35.37
CA GLU A 356 -2.41 8.60 -36.80
C GLU A 356 -1.23 9.50 -37.20
N ALA A 357 -0.89 10.48 -36.36
CA ALA A 357 0.25 11.37 -36.62
C ALA A 357 1.59 10.62 -36.60
N LEU A 358 1.79 9.71 -35.64
CA LEU A 358 2.98 8.86 -35.54
C LEU A 358 3.11 7.95 -36.76
N VAL A 359 2.03 7.29 -37.17
CA VAL A 359 2.00 6.43 -38.36
C VAL A 359 2.29 7.21 -39.63
N ARG A 360 1.70 8.40 -39.80
CA ARG A 360 2.02 9.28 -40.94
C ARG A 360 3.49 9.68 -40.95
N ALA A 361 4.05 10.05 -39.80
CA ALA A 361 5.45 10.43 -39.69
C ALA A 361 6.39 9.24 -39.98
N ASP A 362 6.06 8.05 -39.50
CA ASP A 362 6.82 6.83 -39.76
C ASP A 362 6.80 6.45 -41.24
N LEU A 363 5.61 6.39 -41.85
CA LEU A 363 5.46 6.13 -43.29
C LEU A 363 6.21 7.16 -44.14
N THR A 364 6.09 8.45 -43.80
CA THR A 364 6.82 9.52 -44.51
C THR A 364 8.33 9.33 -44.44
N ARG A 365 8.84 8.90 -43.27
CA ARG A 365 10.27 8.63 -43.07
C ARG A 365 10.71 7.37 -43.80
N ALA A 366 9.95 6.28 -43.67
CA ALA A 366 10.28 4.98 -44.27
C ALA A 366 10.20 4.99 -45.80
N LEU A 367 9.32 5.81 -46.37
CA LEU A 367 9.11 5.97 -47.81
C LEU A 367 9.77 7.23 -48.39
N ALA A 368 10.68 7.88 -47.65
CA ALA A 368 11.39 9.06 -48.12
C ALA A 368 12.12 8.78 -49.45
N GLY A 369 11.86 9.59 -50.47
CA GLY A 369 12.44 9.42 -51.81
C GLY A 369 11.71 8.40 -52.70
N THR A 370 10.58 7.84 -52.24
CA THR A 370 9.68 7.03 -53.06
C THR A 370 8.45 7.85 -53.39
N ASP A 371 8.09 8.01 -54.67
CA ASP A 371 6.76 8.52 -55.03
C ASP A 371 5.74 7.55 -54.45
N HIS A 372 4.88 8.00 -53.55
CA HIS A 372 3.80 7.19 -52.98
C HIS A 372 2.59 8.09 -52.77
N CYS A 373 1.39 7.52 -52.94
CA CYS A 373 0.15 8.21 -52.61
C CYS A 373 -0.47 7.54 -51.38
N LEU A 374 -0.48 8.26 -50.26
CA LEU A 374 -1.23 7.85 -49.07
C LEU A 374 -2.72 8.08 -49.38
N VAL A 375 -3.48 6.99 -49.52
CA VAL A 375 -4.87 7.06 -49.98
C VAL A 375 -5.80 7.34 -48.80
N THR A 376 -5.65 6.56 -47.73
CA THR A 376 -6.45 6.68 -46.52
C THR A 376 -5.64 6.24 -45.30
N VAL A 377 -5.81 6.93 -44.19
CA VAL A 377 -5.38 6.47 -42.86
C VAL A 377 -6.64 6.41 -42.01
N THR A 378 -6.94 5.25 -41.47
CA THR A 378 -8.09 5.00 -40.62
C THR A 378 -7.62 4.32 -39.35
N ALA A 379 -7.91 4.92 -38.20
CA ALA A 379 -7.62 4.32 -36.91
C ALA A 379 -8.89 3.72 -36.27
N SER A 380 -8.75 2.55 -35.68
CA SER A 380 -9.77 1.88 -34.87
C SER A 380 -9.20 1.61 -33.48
N VAL A 381 -9.96 1.99 -32.46
CA VAL A 381 -9.61 1.73 -31.05
C VAL A 381 -10.27 0.42 -30.64
N GLU A 382 -9.48 -0.60 -30.35
CA GLU A 382 -10.00 -1.93 -30.02
C GLU A 382 -10.37 -2.08 -28.53
N SER A 383 -9.73 -1.30 -27.64
CA SER A 383 -10.15 -1.23 -26.23
C SER A 383 -9.54 -0.03 -25.48
N GLN A 384 -10.31 0.51 -24.52
CA GLN A 384 -9.74 1.24 -23.38
C GLN A 384 -9.29 0.21 -22.34
N GLY A 385 -8.00 0.16 -22.04
CA GLY A 385 -7.43 -0.77 -21.08
C GLY A 385 -6.63 -0.03 -20.02
N ILE A 386 -6.49 -0.63 -18.84
CA ILE A 386 -5.43 -0.22 -17.91
C ILE A 386 -4.14 -0.81 -18.48
N ASP A 387 -3.08 0.01 -18.54
CA ASP A 387 -1.79 -0.42 -19.06
C ASP A 387 -1.28 -1.62 -18.25
N PHE A 388 -1.15 -2.79 -18.90
CA PHE A 388 -0.61 -4.00 -18.29
C PHE A 388 0.93 -4.00 -18.26
N TYR A 389 1.57 -3.05 -18.94
CA TYR A 389 3.02 -2.88 -19.04
C TYR A 389 3.49 -1.61 -18.32
N LEU A 390 2.96 -1.37 -17.11
CA LEU A 390 3.42 -0.29 -16.26
C LEU A 390 4.85 -0.56 -15.79
N ASP A 391 5.82 0.22 -16.28
CA ASP A 391 7.14 0.32 -15.66
C ASP A 391 7.03 1.28 -14.46
N PRO A 392 7.18 0.78 -13.22
CA PRO A 392 7.02 1.56 -11.99
C PRO A 392 8.03 2.70 -11.83
N ASP A 393 9.11 2.70 -12.62
CA ASP A 393 10.19 3.68 -12.52
C ASP A 393 10.12 4.76 -13.63
N SER A 394 9.21 4.60 -14.59
CA SER A 394 9.00 5.51 -15.73
C SER A 394 7.88 6.54 -15.48
N ASP A 395 8.03 7.37 -14.45
CA ASP A 395 7.27 8.63 -14.32
C ASP A 395 8.05 9.79 -14.95
#